data_AF-X1FDF4-F1
#
_entry.id   AF-X1FDF4-F1
#
_cell.length_a   1.000
_cell.length_b   1.000
_cell.length_c   1.000
_cell.angle_alpha   90.00
_cell.angle_beta   90.00
_cell.angle_gamma   90.00
#
_symmetry.space_group_name_H-M   'P 1'
#
loop_
_entity.id
_entity.type
_entity.pdbx_description
1 polymer ?
#
loop_
_entity_poly.entity_id
_entity_poly.type
_entity_poly.pdbx_seq_one_letter_code
_entity_poly.pdbx_strand_id
1 'polypeptide(L)'
;LIKFGDEGTTEEQFRNLQVPISQIAELAKEYNIIITHGNGPQVGNLLLQQEATKAVSKRPLQILVAETQGQIGFMIESTLDEELMKIGLDEEKLFITVLTYVKVDAEDPAFLNPTKPIGQVNNQDF
;
A
#
# COMPACT_ATOMS: atom_id res chain seq x y z
N LEU A 1 -2.42 5.38 3.40
CA LEU A 1 -1.05 5.45 3.95
C LEU A 1 -0.48 6.86 3.85
N ILE A 2 -0.38 7.46 2.67
CA ILE A 2 0.03 8.86 2.51
C ILE A 2 -1.23 9.73 2.41
N LYS A 3 -1.34 10.79 3.22
CA LYS A 3 -2.44 11.76 3.19
C LYS A 3 -2.01 13.03 2.45
N PHE A 4 -2.98 13.83 2.04
CA PHE A 4 -2.70 15.12 1.42
C PHE A 4 -1.93 16.02 2.39
N GLY A 5 -0.81 16.58 1.93
CA GLY A 5 0.10 17.41 2.73
C GLY A 5 1.19 16.64 3.48
N ASP A 6 1.21 15.31 3.45
CA ASP A 6 2.31 14.50 3.97
C ASP A 6 3.52 14.56 3.01
N GLU A 7 4.74 14.52 3.56
CA GLU A 7 5.97 14.33 2.76
C GLU A 7 6.10 12.88 2.27
N GLY A 8 5.36 11.96 2.89
CA GLY A 8 5.28 10.56 2.52
C GLY A 8 6.37 9.70 3.15
N THR A 9 6.94 10.14 4.28
CA THR A 9 7.96 9.36 4.98
C THR A 9 7.39 8.04 5.53
N THR A 10 8.27 7.08 5.81
CA THR A 10 7.87 5.79 6.38
C THR A 10 7.15 5.97 7.71
N GLU A 11 7.66 6.86 8.57
CA GLU A 11 7.09 7.19 9.88
C GLU A 11 5.67 7.75 9.75
N GLU A 12 5.44 8.64 8.78
CA GLU A 12 4.11 9.19 8.52
C GLU A 12 3.14 8.11 8.07
N GLN A 13 3.60 7.22 7.19
CA GLN A 13 2.79 6.11 6.69
C GLN A 13 2.39 5.13 7.79
N PHE A 14 3.30 4.78 8.71
CA PHE A 14 2.97 3.97 9.90
C PHE A 14 2.00 4.71 10.83
N ARG A 15 2.28 5.98 11.16
CA ARG A 15 1.38 6.82 11.98
C ARG A 15 -0.04 6.88 11.38
N ASN A 16 -0.14 6.98 10.06
CA ASN A 16 -1.43 7.02 9.37
C ASN A 16 -2.17 5.68 9.34
N LEU A 17 -1.47 4.55 9.54
CA LEU A 17 -2.07 3.22 9.66
C LEU A 17 -2.65 2.95 11.06
N GLN A 18 -2.12 3.56 12.12
CA GLN A 18 -2.53 3.26 13.51
C GLN A 18 -4.05 3.35 13.74
N VAL A 19 -4.68 4.43 13.29
CA VAL A 19 -6.13 4.63 13.49
C VAL A 19 -6.99 3.60 12.74
N PRO A 20 -6.88 3.42 11.41
CA PRO A 20 -7.71 2.43 10.72
C PRO A 20 -7.39 0.99 11.14
N ILE A 21 -6.13 0.68 11.45
CA ILE A 21 -5.74 -0.68 11.85
C ILE A 21 -6.22 -1.03 13.26
N SER A 22 -6.19 -0.10 14.21
CA SER A 22 -6.76 -0.36 15.55
C SER A 22 -8.27 -0.63 15.49
N GLN A 23 -9.00 0.05 14.59
CA GLN A 23 -10.41 -0.24 14.33
C GLN A 23 -10.61 -1.64 13.72
N ILE A 24 -9.72 -2.07 12.83
CA ILE A 24 -9.75 -3.42 12.26
C ILE A 24 -9.45 -4.48 13.33
N ALA A 25 -8.49 -4.24 14.22
CA ALA A 25 -8.17 -5.15 15.33
C ALA A 25 -9.39 -5.37 16.25
N GLU A 26 -10.15 -4.31 16.53
CA GLU A 26 -11.41 -4.40 17.28
C GLU A 26 -12.47 -5.23 16.54
N LEU A 27 -12.65 -5.00 15.24
CA LEU A 27 -13.59 -5.78 14.43
C LEU A 27 -13.18 -7.26 14.31
N ALA A 28 -11.87 -7.55 14.34
CA ALA A 28 -11.35 -8.90 14.23
C ALA A 28 -11.78 -9.81 15.40
N LYS A 29 -12.27 -9.24 16.51
CA LYS A 29 -12.89 -9.99 17.62
C LYS A 29 -14.09 -10.83 17.15
N GLU A 30 -14.88 -10.28 16.24
CA GLU A 30 -16.16 -10.85 15.82
C GLU A 30 -16.17 -11.32 14.35
N TYR A 31 -15.33 -10.72 13.50
CA TYR A 31 -15.37 -10.94 12.05
C TYR A 31 -14.08 -11.54 11.51
N ASN A 32 -14.22 -12.33 10.45
CA ASN A 32 -13.11 -12.65 9.54
C ASN A 32 -12.98 -11.51 8.53
N ILE A 33 -11.82 -10.88 8.47
CA ILE A 33 -11.62 -9.63 7.73
C ILE A 33 -10.73 -9.87 6.51
N ILE A 34 -11.16 -9.33 5.38
CA ILE A 34 -10.32 -9.19 4.18
C ILE A 34 -9.93 -7.72 4.08
N ILE A 35 -8.63 -7.45 4.09
CA ILE A 35 -8.09 -6.10 3.92
C ILE A 35 -7.62 -5.94 2.48
N THR A 36 -8.01 -4.84 1.86
CA THR A 36 -7.46 -4.41 0.56
C THR A 36 -6.87 -3.01 0.71
N HIS A 37 -5.95 -2.64 -0.17
CA HIS A 37 -5.33 -1.32 -0.14
C HIS A 37 -5.05 -0.80 -1.55
N GLY A 38 -5.02 0.52 -1.68
CA GLY A 38 -4.42 1.19 -2.84
C GLY A 38 -2.89 1.28 -2.71
N ASN A 39 -2.21 1.59 -3.81
CA ASN A 39 -0.74 1.74 -3.83
C ASN A 39 -0.26 2.96 -4.65
N GLY A 40 -1.17 3.85 -5.09
CA GLY A 40 -0.88 4.92 -6.05
C GLY A 40 0.32 5.80 -5.66
N PRO A 41 0.35 6.38 -4.45
CA PRO A 41 1.50 7.14 -3.97
C PRO A 41 2.78 6.32 -3.87
N GLN A 42 2.70 5.09 -3.34
CA GLN A 42 3.85 4.21 -3.12
C GLN A 42 4.50 3.78 -4.44
N VAL A 43 3.69 3.37 -5.42
CA VAL A 43 4.20 2.91 -6.72
C VAL A 43 4.78 4.06 -7.53
N GLY A 44 4.20 5.26 -7.42
CA GLY A 44 4.78 6.45 -8.05
C GLY A 44 6.09 6.88 -7.40
N ASN A 45 6.23 6.76 -6.07
CA ASN A 45 7.51 7.01 -5.39
C ASN A 45 8.59 6.03 -5.84
N LEU A 46 8.27 4.73 -5.97
CA LEU A 46 9.22 3.75 -6.51
C LEU A 46 9.57 4.05 -7.97
N LEU A 47 8.60 4.47 -8.79
CA LEU A 47 8.84 4.84 -10.17
C LEU A 47 9.80 6.04 -10.26
N LEU A 48 9.57 7.09 -9.46
CA LEU A 48 10.44 8.27 -9.38
C LEU A 48 11.86 7.90 -8.94
N GLN A 49 12.01 7.00 -7.96
CA GLN A 49 13.31 6.49 -7.53
C GLN A 49 14.08 5.80 -8.67
N GLN A 50 13.39 5.03 -9.52
CA GLN A 50 14.01 4.42 -10.70
C GLN A 50 14.41 5.44 -11.77
N GLU A 51 13.76 6.59 -11.81
CA GLU A 51 14.10 7.68 -12.73
C GLU A 51 15.24 8.56 -12.23
N ALA A 52 15.44 8.61 -10.91
CA ALA A 52 16.50 9.38 -10.26
C ALA A 52 17.92 8.86 -10.55
N THR A 53 18.08 7.62 -11.02
CA THR A 53 19.39 7.06 -11.35
C THR A 53 19.37 6.23 -12.64
N LYS A 54 20.46 6.32 -13.41
CA LYS A 54 20.72 5.46 -14.59
C LYS A 54 21.69 4.32 -14.29
N ALA A 55 22.19 4.23 -13.06
CA ALA A 55 23.21 3.26 -12.67
C ALA A 55 22.65 1.83 -12.52
N VAL A 56 21.33 1.69 -12.42
CA VAL A 56 20.64 0.40 -12.30
C VAL A 56 19.59 0.25 -13.39
N SER A 57 19.32 -1.00 -13.78
CA SER A 57 18.27 -1.29 -14.77
C SER A 57 16.89 -0.94 -14.20
N LYS A 58 16.06 -0.27 -15.00
CA LYS A 58 14.68 0.03 -14.63
C LYS A 58 13.83 -1.23 -14.69
N ARG A 59 13.00 -1.43 -13.67
CA ARG A 59 12.00 -2.49 -13.60
C ARG A 59 10.67 -1.98 -14.16
N PRO A 60 9.90 -2.83 -14.88
CA PRO A 60 8.59 -2.48 -15.37
C PRO A 60 7.61 -2.20 -14.22
N LEU A 61 6.57 -1.41 -14.51
CA LEU A 61 5.58 -0.98 -13.51
C LEU A 61 4.93 -2.16 -12.77
N GLN A 62 4.69 -3.30 -13.44
CA GLN A 62 4.14 -4.48 -12.78
C GLN A 62 5.00 -5.03 -11.63
N ILE A 63 6.34 -4.91 -11.73
CA ILE A 63 7.26 -5.35 -10.68
C ILE A 63 7.20 -4.35 -9.52
N LEU A 64 7.14 -3.05 -9.81
CA LEU A 64 6.97 -2.03 -8.76
C LEU A 64 5.63 -2.22 -8.03
N VAL A 65 4.56 -2.52 -8.76
CA VAL A 65 3.27 -2.85 -8.14
C VAL A 65 3.41 -4.04 -7.21
N ALA A 66 4.07 -5.13 -7.64
CA ALA A 66 4.32 -6.29 -6.78
C ALA A 66 5.16 -5.94 -5.54
N GLU A 67 6.21 -5.12 -5.68
CA GLU A 67 7.03 -4.62 -4.57
C GLU A 67 6.17 -3.82 -3.58
N THR A 68 5.29 -2.93 -4.06
CA THR A 68 4.41 -2.16 -3.18
C THR A 68 3.36 -3.00 -2.45
N GLN A 69 2.96 -4.15 -2.99
CA GLN A 69 2.06 -5.06 -2.26
C GLN A 69 2.76 -5.63 -1.03
N GLY A 70 4.00 -6.10 -1.18
CA GLY A 70 4.80 -6.58 -0.05
C GLY A 70 5.11 -5.47 0.95
N GLN A 71 5.51 -4.29 0.46
CA GLN A 71 5.77 -3.12 1.31
C GLN A 71 4.56 -2.73 2.16
N ILE A 72 3.40 -2.51 1.52
CA ILE A 72 2.21 -2.04 2.23
C ILE A 72 1.63 -3.15 3.10
N GLY A 73 1.63 -4.40 2.62
CA GLY A 73 1.20 -5.55 3.40
C GLY A 73 2.00 -5.71 4.68
N PHE A 74 3.34 -5.64 4.60
CA PHE A 74 4.21 -5.65 5.79
C PHE A 74 3.85 -4.55 6.79
N MET A 75 3.60 -3.32 6.32
CA MET A 75 3.23 -2.21 7.21
C MET A 75 1.88 -2.42 7.88
N ILE A 76 0.89 -2.93 7.14
CA ILE A 76 -0.43 -3.28 7.67
C ILE A 76 -0.31 -4.38 8.72
N GLU A 77 0.38 -5.48 8.40
CA GLU A 77 0.59 -6.61 9.29
C GLU A 77 1.32 -6.21 10.57
N SER A 78 2.42 -5.46 10.45
CA SER A 78 3.18 -4.99 11.62
C SER A 78 2.32 -4.12 12.54
N THR A 79 1.51 -3.23 11.95
CA THR A 79 0.60 -2.39 12.74
C THR A 79 -0.53 -3.22 13.34
N LEU A 80 -1.06 -4.21 12.61
CA LEU A 80 -2.16 -5.05 13.09
C LEU A 80 -1.71 -5.95 14.24
N ASP A 81 -0.51 -6.51 14.13
CA ASP A 81 0.13 -7.29 15.19
C ASP A 81 0.25 -6.48 16.49
N GLU A 82 0.77 -5.25 16.40
CA GLU A 82 0.86 -4.32 17.54
C GLU A 82 -0.51 -4.00 18.15
N GLU A 83 -1.54 -3.77 17.32
CA GLU A 83 -2.89 -3.48 17.81
C GLU A 83 -3.58 -4.71 18.42
N LEU A 84 -3.34 -5.91 17.89
CA LEU A 84 -3.82 -7.18 18.45
C LEU A 84 -3.15 -7.49 19.80
N MET A 85 -1.84 -7.24 19.94
CA MET A 85 -1.13 -7.39 21.22
C MET A 85 -1.73 -6.50 22.32
N LYS A 86 -2.11 -5.26 21.99
CA LYS A 86 -2.72 -4.32 22.96
C LYS A 86 -4.05 -4.85 23.52
N ILE A 87 -4.74 -5.70 22.78
CA ILE A 87 -6.03 -6.30 23.18
C ILE A 87 -5.91 -7.80 23.51
N GLY A 88 -4.69 -8.35 23.53
CA GLY A 88 -4.39 -9.72 23.92
C GLY A 88 -4.88 -10.79 22.95
N LEU A 89 -4.87 -10.51 21.64
CA LEU A 89 -5.36 -11.42 20.59
C LEU A 89 -4.30 -11.82 19.55
N ASP A 90 -3.05 -11.43 19.75
CA ASP A 90 -1.93 -11.68 18.84
C ASP A 90 -1.63 -13.17 18.61
N GLU A 91 -1.80 -14.01 19.63
CA GLU A 91 -1.63 -15.46 19.48
C GLU A 91 -2.86 -16.17 18.83
N GLU A 92 -4.03 -15.53 18.85
CA GLU A 92 -5.29 -16.12 18.37
C GLU A 92 -5.60 -15.78 16.92
N LYS A 93 -5.16 -14.61 16.44
CA LYS A 93 -5.53 -14.06 15.14
C LYS A 93 -4.36 -14.14 14.17
N LEU A 94 -4.43 -15.13 13.28
CA LEU A 94 -3.47 -15.29 12.18
C LEU A 94 -3.88 -14.42 10.98
N PHE A 95 -2.88 -13.83 10.32
CA PHE A 95 -3.05 -13.02 9.13
C PHE A 95 -1.91 -13.27 8.12
N ILE A 96 -2.17 -12.95 6.86
CA ILE A 96 -1.19 -13.08 5.77
C ILE A 96 -1.47 -12.10 4.64
N THR A 97 -0.41 -11.50 4.11
CA THR A 97 -0.39 -10.72 2.89
C THR A 97 -0.12 -11.66 1.73
N VAL A 98 -1.01 -11.64 0.76
CA VAL A 98 -0.91 -12.49 -0.42
C VAL A 98 -0.62 -11.63 -1.65
N LEU A 99 0.47 -11.91 -2.34
CA LEU A 99 0.75 -11.32 -3.64
C LEU A 99 -0.40 -11.66 -4.59
N THR A 100 -1.05 -10.63 -5.11
CA THR A 100 -2.28 -10.75 -5.87
C THR A 100 -2.08 -10.26 -7.31
N TYR A 101 -2.49 -11.11 -8.26
CA TYR A 101 -2.54 -10.79 -9.69
C TYR A 101 -3.97 -10.51 -10.10
N VAL A 102 -4.18 -9.42 -10.85
CA VAL A 102 -5.49 -9.06 -11.40
C VAL A 102 -5.44 -9.23 -12.90
N LYS A 103 -6.33 -10.08 -13.44
CA LYS A 103 -6.52 -10.20 -14.88
C LYS A 103 -7.29 -8.97 -15.38
N VAL A 104 -6.74 -8.31 -16.40
CA VAL A 104 -7.39 -7.22 -17.12
C VAL A 104 -7.58 -7.63 -18.58
N ASP A 105 -8.49 -6.95 -19.28
CA ASP A 105 -8.60 -7.08 -20.74
C ASP A 105 -7.34 -6.50 -21.38
N ALA A 106 -6.75 -7.17 -22.37
CA ALA A 106 -5.57 -6.70 -23.08
C ALA A 106 -5.90 -5.56 -24.06
N GLU A 107 -7.15 -5.50 -24.52
CA GLU A 107 -7.64 -4.49 -25.46
C GLU A 107 -8.37 -3.33 -24.74
N ASP A 108 -8.17 -3.18 -23.43
CA ASP A 108 -8.81 -2.13 -22.65
C ASP A 108 -8.39 -0.74 -23.18
N PRO A 109 -9.35 0.13 -23.58
CA PRO A 109 -9.06 1.47 -24.07
C PRO A 109 -8.26 2.33 -23.08
N ALA A 110 -8.26 2.00 -21.78
CA ALA A 110 -7.47 2.68 -20.77
C ALA A 110 -5.95 2.60 -21.03
N PHE A 111 -5.47 1.63 -21.81
CA PHE A 111 -4.05 1.58 -22.22
C PHE A 111 -3.68 2.67 -23.23
N LEU A 112 -4.65 3.15 -24.02
CA LEU A 112 -4.42 4.21 -25.01
C LEU A 112 -4.41 5.60 -24.37
N ASN A 113 -5.16 5.78 -23.28
CA ASN A 113 -5.22 7.04 -22.56
C ASN A 113 -5.20 6.79 -21.04
N PRO A 114 -4.01 6.71 -20.42
CA PRO A 114 -3.89 6.50 -18.98
C PRO A 114 -4.46 7.70 -18.20
N THR A 115 -5.48 7.46 -17.38
CA THR A 115 -6.16 8.51 -16.60
C THR A 115 -5.88 8.46 -15.11
N LYS A 116 -5.34 7.34 -14.60
CA LYS A 116 -5.09 7.15 -13.16
C LYS A 116 -3.76 7.79 -12.76
N PRO A 117 -3.75 8.79 -11.86
CA PRO A 117 -2.51 9.35 -11.35
C PRO A 117 -1.79 8.35 -10.42
N ILE A 118 -0.46 8.40 -10.44
CA ILE A 118 0.43 7.68 -9.51
C ILE A 118 1.50 8.65 -9.02
N GLY A 119 1.95 8.50 -7.76
CA GLY A 119 2.91 9.41 -7.11
C GLY A 119 2.26 10.33 -6.08
N GLN A 120 3.05 11.25 -5.54
CA GLN A 120 2.58 12.24 -4.59
C GLN A 120 1.49 13.11 -5.22
N VAL A 121 0.42 13.36 -4.47
CA VAL A 121 -0.63 14.28 -4.87
C VAL A 121 -0.22 15.65 -4.34
N ASN A 122 0.44 16.45 -5.18
CA ASN A 122 0.87 17.79 -4.82
C ASN A 122 -0.14 18.83 -5.33
N ASN A 123 -0.16 20.02 -4.73
CA ASN A 123 -1.03 21.14 -5.12
C ASN A 123 -0.89 21.60 -6.59
N GLN A 124 0.07 21.06 -7.35
CA GLN A 124 0.28 21.40 -8.76
C GLN A 124 -0.44 20.45 -9.73
N ASP A 125 -1.08 19.39 -9.23
CA ASP A 125 -1.75 18.37 -10.04
C ASP A 125 -3.26 18.65 -10.27
N PHE A 126 -3.78 19.79 -9.77
CA PHE A 126 -5.18 20.26 -9.92
C PHE A 126 -5.27 21.76 -10.23
#